data_AF-A0A519JXL5-F1
#
_entry.id   AF-A0A519JXL5-F1
#
_cell.length_a   1.000
_cell.length_b   1.000
_cell.length_c   1.000
_cell.angle_alpha   90.00
_cell.angle_beta   90.00
_cell.angle_gamma   90.00
#
_symmetry.space_group_name_H-M   'P 1'
#
loop_
_entity.id
_entity.type
_entity.pdbx_description
1 polymer ?
#
loop_
_entity_poly.entity_id
_entity_poly.type
_entity_poly.pdbx_seq_one_letter_code
_entity_poly.pdbx_strand_id
1 'polypeptide(L)'
;MLAFASYDELVRAFPDEDSALAYLEQVRWNGIVISPFAANSKVYNCSGGKYKCRDTGKYFNAKTNTIFHNSRISLQKWFAAIWMIAIDKSGTTSVDLAKELGITQKTAWYMMQRIREYFEIKKVPRKSYAARKKAEKLQAAAETEKLKMSDWLTMLKK
;
A
#
# COMPACT_ATOMS: atom_id res chain seq x y z
N MET A 1 -5.49 13.06 7.23
CA MET A 1 -5.15 11.84 6.48
C MET A 1 -6.42 11.46 5.73
N LEU A 2 -6.45 11.56 4.40
CA LEU A 2 -7.66 11.24 3.65
C LEU A 2 -7.93 9.74 3.77
N ALA A 3 -8.95 9.40 4.56
CA ALA A 3 -9.52 8.07 4.59
C ALA A 3 -10.59 8.04 3.50
N PHE A 4 -10.20 7.69 2.26
CA PHE A 4 -11.19 7.41 1.22
C PHE A 4 -12.07 6.26 1.69
N ALA A 5 -13.38 6.44 1.65
CA ALA A 5 -14.35 5.46 2.11
C ALA A 5 -14.54 4.32 1.09
N SER A 6 -14.21 4.56 -0.18
CA SER A 6 -14.29 3.57 -1.24
C SER A 6 -13.25 3.76 -2.35
N TYR A 7 -13.05 2.73 -3.16
CA TYR A 7 -12.19 2.78 -4.35
C TYR A 7 -12.68 3.81 -5.38
N ASP A 8 -13.99 3.88 -5.62
CA ASP A 8 -14.58 4.84 -6.57
C ASP A 8 -14.33 6.30 -6.14
N GLU A 9 -14.41 6.59 -4.83
CA GLU A 9 -14.08 7.91 -4.30
C GLU A 9 -12.61 8.29 -4.55
N LEU A 10 -11.68 7.34 -4.39
CA LEU A 10 -10.27 7.54 -4.69
C LEU A 10 -10.05 7.82 -6.18
N VAL A 11 -10.68 7.04 -7.05
CA VAL A 11 -10.58 7.23 -8.51
C VAL A 11 -11.13 8.60 -8.92
N ARG A 12 -12.25 9.02 -8.33
CA ARG A 12 -12.85 10.35 -8.57
C ARG A 12 -12.02 11.50 -8.04
N ALA A 13 -11.31 11.30 -6.92
CA ALA A 13 -10.41 12.32 -6.37
C ALA A 13 -9.20 12.58 -7.27
N PHE A 14 -8.81 11.61 -8.10
CA PHE A 14 -7.65 11.68 -8.98
C PHE A 14 -8.02 11.32 -10.43
N PRO A 15 -8.81 12.14 -11.13
CA PRO A 15 -9.28 11.82 -12.49
C PRO A 15 -8.15 11.78 -13.52
N ASP A 16 -7.06 12.52 -13.28
CA ASP A 16 -5.91 12.63 -14.17
C ASP A 16 -4.57 12.53 -13.41
N GLU A 17 -3.48 12.27 -14.14
CA GLU A 17 -2.15 12.10 -13.55
C GLU A 17 -1.61 13.40 -12.92
N ASP A 18 -2.01 14.57 -13.41
CA ASP A 18 -1.56 15.86 -12.89
C ASP A 18 -2.20 16.16 -11.51
N SER A 19 -3.49 15.84 -11.33
CA SER A 19 -4.19 15.92 -10.04
C SER A 19 -3.54 15.01 -8.99
N ALA A 20 -3.18 13.79 -9.39
CA ALA A 20 -2.48 12.83 -8.54
C ALA A 20 -1.07 13.31 -8.18
N LEU A 21 -0.37 13.95 -9.13
CA LEU A 21 0.94 14.53 -8.90
C LEU A 21 0.87 15.73 -7.97
N ALA A 22 -0.08 16.64 -8.15
CA ALA A 22 -0.28 17.80 -7.29
C ALA A 22 -0.58 17.38 -5.84
N TYR A 23 -1.40 16.35 -5.66
CA TYR A 23 -1.63 15.77 -4.34
C TYR A 23 -0.35 15.18 -3.73
N LEU A 24 0.45 14.45 -4.54
CA LEU A 24 1.71 13.91 -4.06
C LEU A 24 2.71 15.02 -3.66
N GLU A 25 2.74 16.13 -4.38
CA GLU A 25 3.55 17.31 -4.05
C GLU A 25 3.12 17.91 -2.71
N GLN A 26 1.82 18.06 -2.49
CA GLN A 26 1.28 18.56 -1.24
C GLN A 26 1.63 17.65 -0.06
N VAL A 27 1.46 16.32 -0.21
CA VAL A 27 1.80 15.35 0.84
C VAL A 27 3.29 15.35 1.14
N ARG A 28 4.14 15.46 0.12
CA ARG A 28 5.59 15.34 0.26
C ARG A 28 6.25 16.59 0.82
N TRP A 29 5.79 17.76 0.39
CA TRP A 29 6.50 19.02 0.61
C TRP A 29 5.68 20.07 1.35
N ASN A 30 4.37 19.88 1.49
CA ASN A 30 3.45 20.80 2.16
C ASN A 30 3.67 22.28 1.78
N GLY A 31 3.92 22.53 0.49
CA GLY A 31 4.17 23.86 -0.08
C GLY A 31 5.65 24.26 -0.23
N ILE A 32 6.59 23.62 0.47
CA ILE A 32 8.02 23.95 0.39
C ILE A 32 8.78 22.86 -0.36
N VAL A 33 9.00 23.07 -1.65
CA VAL A 33 9.69 22.09 -2.51
C VAL A 33 11.18 22.05 -2.17
N ILE A 34 11.63 20.90 -1.68
CA ILE A 34 13.03 20.63 -1.36
C ILE A 34 13.62 19.68 -2.39
N SER A 35 14.79 20.02 -2.92
CA SER A 35 15.49 19.16 -3.87
C SER A 35 15.95 17.86 -3.21
N PRO A 36 15.64 16.69 -3.79
CA PRO A 36 16.09 15.41 -3.26
C PRO A 36 17.59 15.16 -3.45
N PHE A 37 18.28 16.03 -4.21
CA PHE A 37 19.72 15.93 -4.46
C PHE A 37 20.55 16.86 -3.59
N ALA A 38 19.99 17.97 -3.13
CA ALA A 38 20.66 18.96 -2.31
C ALA A 38 19.61 19.75 -1.51
N ALA A 39 19.55 19.53 -0.19
CA ALA A 39 18.52 20.11 0.67
C ALA A 39 18.50 21.65 0.68
N ASN A 40 19.67 22.28 0.55
CA ASN A 40 19.83 23.74 0.62
C ASN A 40 19.84 24.43 -0.75
N SER A 41 19.65 23.67 -1.85
CA SER A 41 19.72 24.26 -3.18
C SER A 41 18.44 25.04 -3.50
N LYS A 42 18.60 26.14 -4.24
CA LYS A 42 17.46 26.85 -4.83
C LYS A 42 16.76 25.94 -5.85
N VAL A 43 15.44 25.78 -5.70
CA VAL A 43 14.61 25.02 -6.61
C VAL A 43 13.88 25.97 -7.56
N TYR A 44 13.90 25.65 -8.85
CA TYR A 44 13.09 26.34 -9.86
C TYR A 44 11.90 25.45 -10.24
N ASN A 45 10.72 26.06 -10.29
CA ASN A 45 9.52 25.42 -10.82
C ASN A 45 9.54 25.46 -12.35
N CYS A 46 9.36 24.31 -13.00
CA CYS A 46 9.22 24.17 -14.44
C CYS A 46 7.81 23.67 -14.78
N SER A 47 7.37 23.90 -16.01
CA SER A 47 6.05 23.45 -16.47
C SER A 47 5.87 21.93 -16.34
N GLY A 48 4.67 21.50 -15.91
CA GLY A 48 4.27 20.09 -15.85
C GLY A 48 4.80 19.32 -14.64
N GLY A 49 4.80 19.94 -13.45
CA GLY A 49 5.19 19.28 -12.19
C GLY A 49 6.66 18.85 -12.12
N LYS A 50 7.52 19.56 -12.85
CA LYS A 50 8.97 19.33 -12.88
C LYS A 50 9.66 20.46 -12.14
N TYR A 51 10.69 20.11 -11.40
CA TYR A 51 11.51 21.03 -10.64
C TYR A 51 12.96 20.88 -11.05
N LYS A 52 13.70 21.98 -11.07
CA LYS A 52 15.14 21.98 -11.36
C LYS A 52 15.91 22.39 -10.12
N CYS A 53 16.86 21.54 -9.72
CA CYS A 53 17.83 21.86 -8.69
C CYS A 53 18.91 22.79 -9.28
N ARG A 54 19.17 23.93 -8.64
CA ARG A 54 20.22 24.86 -9.10
C ARG A 54 21.61 24.24 -9.03
N ASP A 55 21.93 23.60 -7.91
CA ASP A 55 23.31 23.21 -7.59
C ASP A 55 23.74 22.00 -8.40
N THR A 56 22.82 21.05 -8.63
CA THR A 56 23.11 19.83 -9.40
C THR A 56 22.71 19.95 -10.87
N GLY A 57 21.92 20.96 -11.24
CA GLY A 57 21.34 21.12 -12.57
C GLY A 57 20.32 20.04 -12.96
N LYS A 58 20.05 19.06 -12.07
CA LYS A 58 19.17 17.92 -12.35
C LYS A 58 17.70 18.30 -12.22
N TYR A 59 16.88 17.71 -13.09
CA TYR A 59 15.43 17.78 -12.98
C TYR A 59 14.89 16.68 -12.05
N PHE A 60 13.86 17.00 -11.30
CA PHE A 60 13.13 16.06 -10.45
C PHE A 60 11.64 16.39 -10.43
N ASN A 61 10.84 15.49 -9.91
CA ASN A 61 9.42 15.72 -9.63
C ASN A 61 9.06 15.09 -8.28
N ALA A 62 7.79 15.16 -7.90
CA ALA A 62 7.27 14.56 -6.68
C ALA A 62 7.52 13.04 -6.61
N LYS A 63 7.73 12.37 -7.76
CA LYS A 63 8.03 10.93 -7.83
C LYS A 63 9.52 10.61 -7.60
N THR A 64 10.43 11.58 -7.70
CA THR A 64 11.88 11.34 -7.58
C THR A 64 12.28 10.82 -6.20
N ASN A 65 13.08 9.74 -6.12
CA ASN A 65 13.46 9.08 -4.87
C ASN A 65 12.27 8.62 -4.00
N THR A 66 11.18 8.17 -4.63
CA THR A 66 10.02 7.56 -3.94
C THR A 66 9.71 6.19 -4.52
N ILE A 67 8.72 5.49 -3.96
CA ILE A 67 8.17 4.25 -4.53
C ILE A 67 7.59 4.42 -5.94
N PHE A 68 7.29 5.65 -6.35
CA PHE A 68 6.78 5.97 -7.69
C PHE A 68 7.89 6.25 -8.70
N HIS A 69 9.16 6.30 -8.24
CA HIS A 69 10.28 6.65 -9.08
C HIS A 69 10.44 5.66 -10.25
N ASN A 70 10.61 6.21 -11.46
CA ASN A 70 10.78 5.47 -12.71
C ASN A 70 9.68 4.43 -13.01
N SER A 71 8.49 4.59 -12.44
CA SER A 71 7.35 3.74 -12.74
C SER A 71 6.57 4.28 -13.94
N ARG A 72 6.17 3.38 -14.84
CA ARG A 72 5.23 3.67 -15.95
C ARG A 72 3.77 3.48 -15.55
N ILE A 73 3.53 3.06 -14.31
CA ILE A 73 2.19 2.84 -13.75
C ILE A 73 1.67 4.21 -13.28
N SER A 74 0.41 4.53 -13.59
CA SER A 74 -0.20 5.79 -13.16
C SER A 74 -0.21 5.92 -11.65
N LEU A 75 -0.08 7.16 -11.17
CA LEU A 75 -0.15 7.47 -9.74
C LEU A 75 -1.49 7.06 -9.13
N GLN A 76 -2.58 7.18 -9.90
CA GLN A 76 -3.91 6.72 -9.48
C GLN A 76 -3.91 5.22 -9.12
N LYS A 77 -3.33 4.35 -9.97
CA LYS A 77 -3.21 2.91 -9.69
C LYS A 77 -2.30 2.62 -8.50
N TRP A 78 -1.24 3.40 -8.34
CA TRP A 78 -0.38 3.32 -7.17
C TRP A 78 -1.10 3.68 -5.88
N PHE A 79 -1.88 4.76 -5.87
CA PHE A 79 -2.66 5.17 -4.71
C PHE A 79 -3.72 4.14 -4.35
N ALA A 80 -4.42 3.60 -5.35
CA ALA A 80 -5.35 2.49 -5.16
C ALA A 80 -4.67 1.26 -4.55
N ALA A 81 -3.50 0.86 -5.07
CA ALA A 81 -2.75 -0.26 -4.53
C ALA A 81 -2.35 -0.06 -3.07
N ILE A 82 -1.88 1.14 -2.71
CA ILE A 82 -1.50 1.48 -1.34
C ILE A 82 -2.73 1.45 -0.43
N TRP A 83 -3.85 2.03 -0.88
CA TRP A 83 -5.11 2.06 -0.13
C TRP A 83 -5.63 0.64 0.17
N MET A 84 -5.65 -0.24 -0.84
CA MET A 84 -6.06 -1.64 -0.66
C MET A 84 -5.17 -2.38 0.35
N ILE A 85 -3.84 -2.24 0.21
CA ILE A 85 -2.88 -2.88 1.11
C ILE A 85 -2.97 -2.33 2.53
N ALA A 86 -3.29 -1.04 2.69
CA ALA A 86 -3.42 -0.41 4.00
C ALA A 86 -4.69 -0.83 4.76
N ILE A 87 -5.79 -1.09 4.06
CA ILE A 87 -7.08 -1.45 4.68
C ILE A 87 -7.17 -2.96 4.94
N ASP A 88 -6.55 -3.79 4.11
CA ASP A 88 -6.69 -5.23 4.19
C ASP A 88 -5.96 -5.84 5.39
N LYS A 89 -6.73 -6.36 6.35
CA LYS A 89 -6.24 -7.05 7.55
C LYS A 89 -5.84 -8.51 7.29
N SER A 90 -6.33 -9.11 6.21
CA SER A 90 -6.16 -10.52 5.86
C SER A 90 -4.98 -10.80 4.92
N GLY A 91 -4.50 -9.73 4.27
CA GLY A 91 -3.28 -9.69 3.49
C GLY A 91 -3.52 -9.89 1.99
N THR A 92 -3.43 -8.80 1.25
CA THR A 92 -3.73 -8.77 -0.19
C THR A 92 -2.71 -9.60 -0.96
N THR A 93 -3.21 -10.45 -1.87
CA THR A 93 -2.34 -11.20 -2.78
C THR A 93 -2.08 -10.42 -4.06
N SER A 94 -0.96 -10.71 -4.75
CA SER A 94 -0.68 -10.06 -6.04
C SER A 94 -1.68 -10.44 -7.13
N VAL A 95 -2.42 -11.54 -6.98
CA VAL A 95 -3.47 -11.96 -7.92
C VAL A 95 -4.72 -11.11 -7.71
N ASP A 96 -5.12 -10.89 -6.47
CA ASP A 96 -6.29 -10.07 -6.15
C ASP A 96 -6.05 -8.61 -6.54
N LEU A 97 -4.86 -8.08 -6.22
CA LEU A 97 -4.45 -6.73 -6.60
C LEU A 97 -4.42 -6.54 -8.13
N ALA A 98 -4.02 -7.57 -8.88
CA ALA A 98 -3.98 -7.53 -10.34
C ALA A 98 -5.38 -7.45 -10.95
N LYS A 99 -6.34 -8.23 -10.39
CA LYS A 99 -7.74 -8.22 -10.83
C LYS A 99 -8.38 -6.86 -10.56
N GLU A 100 -8.22 -6.33 -9.35
CA GLU A 100 -8.85 -5.06 -8.97
C GLU A 100 -8.35 -3.88 -9.79
N LEU A 101 -7.04 -3.81 -10.05
CA LEU A 101 -6.43 -2.69 -10.78
C LEU A 101 -6.41 -2.89 -12.30
N GLY A 102 -6.90 -4.02 -12.80
CA GLY A 102 -6.85 -4.37 -14.22
C GLY A 102 -5.42 -4.35 -14.77
N ILE A 103 -4.46 -4.93 -14.05
CA ILE A 103 -3.05 -5.01 -14.45
C ILE A 103 -2.56 -6.46 -14.46
N THR A 104 -1.38 -6.70 -15.03
CA THR A 104 -0.78 -8.03 -14.97
C THR A 104 -0.37 -8.38 -13.54
N GLN A 105 -0.43 -9.67 -13.20
CA GLN A 105 0.02 -10.19 -11.90
C GLN A 105 1.49 -9.84 -11.61
N LYS A 106 2.35 -9.81 -12.64
CA LYS A 106 3.75 -9.40 -12.53
C LYS A 106 3.88 -7.94 -12.10
N THR A 107 3.07 -7.06 -12.70
CA THR A 107 3.03 -5.63 -12.34
C THR A 107 2.52 -5.44 -10.92
N ALA A 108 1.44 -6.14 -10.54
CA ALA A 108 0.90 -6.10 -9.18
C ALA A 108 1.92 -6.58 -8.15
N TRP A 109 2.64 -7.67 -8.44
CA TRP A 109 3.71 -8.16 -7.57
C TRP A 109 4.85 -7.14 -7.43
N TYR A 110 5.27 -6.51 -8.54
CA TYR A 110 6.28 -5.44 -8.52
C TYR A 110 5.86 -4.26 -7.63
N MET A 111 4.61 -3.79 -7.77
CA MET A 111 4.08 -2.72 -6.93
C MET A 111 4.08 -3.13 -5.45
N MET A 112 3.59 -4.34 -5.17
CA MET A 112 3.47 -4.85 -3.81
C MET A 112 4.82 -4.99 -3.11
N GLN A 113 5.89 -5.40 -3.82
CA GLN A 113 7.24 -5.45 -3.24
C GLN A 113 7.72 -4.06 -2.81
N ARG A 114 7.60 -3.05 -3.69
CA ARG A 114 8.04 -1.67 -3.38
C ARG A 114 7.25 -1.05 -2.23
N ILE A 115 5.94 -1.28 -2.18
CA ILE A 115 5.10 -0.81 -1.08
C ILE A 115 5.58 -1.44 0.23
N ARG A 116 5.74 -2.77 0.27
CA ARG A 116 6.16 -3.47 1.50
C ARG A 116 7.56 -3.07 1.97
N GLU A 117 8.49 -2.88 1.04
CA GLU A 117 9.85 -2.41 1.33
C GLU A 117 9.83 -1.02 1.96
N TYR A 118 9.02 -0.11 1.41
CA TYR A 118 8.93 1.27 1.90
C TYR A 118 8.20 1.40 3.24
N PHE A 119 7.18 0.56 3.49
CA PHE A 119 6.48 0.53 4.78
C PHE A 119 7.21 -0.28 5.86
N GLU A 120 8.45 -0.77 5.60
CA GLU A 120 9.18 -1.68 6.49
C GLU A 120 8.32 -2.83 7.02
N ILE A 121 7.33 -3.30 6.23
CA ILE A 121 6.43 -4.36 6.67
C ILE A 121 7.29 -5.60 6.73
N LYS A 122 7.77 -5.91 7.94
CA LYS A 122 8.50 -7.15 8.24
C LYS A 122 7.73 -8.26 7.56
N LYS A 123 8.40 -9.04 6.71
CA LYS A 123 7.79 -10.23 6.12
C LYS A 123 7.20 -11.03 7.28
N VAL A 124 5.89 -10.98 7.47
CA VAL A 124 5.23 -11.87 8.42
C VAL A 124 5.54 -13.24 7.87
N PRO A 125 6.31 -14.09 8.59
CA PRO A 125 6.67 -15.38 8.07
C PRO A 125 5.37 -16.11 7.78
N ARG A 126 5.08 -16.32 6.49
CA ARG A 126 3.91 -17.10 6.09
C ARG A 126 4.14 -18.49 6.68
N LYS A 127 3.36 -18.84 7.70
CA LYS A 127 3.33 -20.23 8.21
C LYS A 127 3.14 -21.13 6.99
N SER A 128 3.98 -22.16 6.87
CA SER A 128 3.87 -23.12 5.76
C SER A 128 2.46 -23.67 5.71
N TYR A 129 2.02 -24.14 4.54
CA TYR A 129 0.69 -24.74 4.38
C TYR A 129 0.46 -25.83 5.45
N ALA A 130 1.47 -26.65 5.72
CA ALA A 130 1.45 -27.64 6.79
C ALA A 130 1.25 -27.02 8.19
N ALA A 131 1.95 -25.92 8.50
CA ALA A 131 1.82 -25.22 9.78
C ALA A 131 0.44 -24.55 9.97
N ARG A 132 -0.16 -24.02 8.89
CA ARG A 132 -1.53 -23.47 8.93
C ARG A 132 -2.56 -24.58 9.14
N LYS A 133 -2.48 -25.66 8.36
CA LYS A 133 -3.39 -26.80 8.47
C LYS A 133 -3.31 -27.46 9.85
N LYS A 134 -2.11 -27.53 10.45
CA LYS A 134 -1.92 -27.99 11.83
C LYS A 134 -2.59 -27.06 12.84
N ALA A 135 -2.48 -25.75 12.67
CA ALA A 135 -3.10 -24.77 13.56
C ALA A 135 -4.64 -24.81 13.48
N GLU A 136 -5.21 -24.91 12.26
CA GLU A 136 -6.66 -25.07 12.05
C GLU A 136 -7.17 -26.35 12.73
N LYS A 137 -6.44 -27.47 12.61
CA LYS A 137 -6.83 -28.74 13.25
C LYS A 137 -6.76 -28.67 14.78
N LEU A 138 -5.78 -27.95 15.32
CA LEU A 138 -5.63 -27.75 16.78
C LEU A 138 -6.72 -26.82 17.33
N GLN A 139 -7.10 -25.79 16.58
CA GLN A 139 -8.21 -24.90 16.93
C GLN A 139 -9.55 -25.65 16.91
N ALA A 140 -9.82 -26.45 15.88
CA ALA A 140 -11.02 -27.28 15.82
C ALA A 140 -11.09 -28.29 16.98
N ALA A 141 -9.95 -28.87 17.38
CA ALA A 141 -9.86 -29.75 18.54
C ALA A 141 -10.13 -29.01 19.87
N ALA A 142 -9.57 -27.81 20.06
CA ALA A 142 -9.80 -27.00 21.24
C ALA A 142 -11.26 -26.50 21.34
N GLU A 143 -11.88 -26.20 20.21
CA GLU A 143 -13.27 -25.76 20.12
C GLU A 143 -14.24 -26.91 20.41
N THR A 144 -13.92 -28.13 19.95
CA THR A 144 -14.68 -29.33 20.33
C THR A 144 -14.51 -29.71 21.80
N GLU A 145 -13.34 -29.53 22.41
CA GLU A 145 -13.18 -29.69 23.86
C GLU A 145 -13.97 -28.65 24.67
N LYS A 146 -13.94 -27.38 24.25
CA LYS A 146 -14.76 -26.32 24.85
C LYS A 146 -16.25 -26.66 24.79
N LEU A 147 -16.72 -27.16 23.65
CA LEU A 147 -18.12 -27.55 23.45
C LEU A 147 -18.53 -28.70 24.39
N LYS A 148 -17.69 -29.73 24.49
CA LYS A 148 -17.90 -30.84 25.44
C LYS A 148 -17.96 -30.37 26.89
N MET A 149 -17.08 -29.44 27.26
CA MET A 149 -17.05 -28.86 28.61
C MET A 149 -18.29 -28.01 28.89
N SER A 150 -18.74 -27.20 27.93
CA SER A 150 -19.99 -26.43 28.07
C SER A 150 -21.22 -27.32 28.16
N ASP A 151 -21.28 -28.41 27.38
CA ASP A 151 -22.38 -29.35 27.41
C ASP A 151 -22.47 -30.07 28.77
N TRP A 152 -21.33 -30.50 29.31
CA TRP A 152 -21.28 -31.11 30.64
C TRP A 152 -21.73 -30.16 31.75
N LEU A 153 -21.26 -28.90 31.73
CA LEU A 153 -21.70 -27.87 32.67
C LEU A 153 -23.20 -27.58 32.58
N THR A 154 -23.77 -27.72 31.38
CA THR A 154 -25.21 -27.54 31.15
C THR A 154 -26.02 -28.70 31.71
N MET A 155 -25.49 -29.94 31.66
CA MET A 155 -26.13 -31.11 32.27
C MET A 155 -26.19 -31.04 33.80
N LEU A 156 -25.20 -30.42 34.45
CA LEU A 156 -25.16 -30.25 35.91
C LEU A 156 -26.15 -29.20 36.45
N LYS A 157 -26.72 -28.36 35.59
CA LYS A 157 -27.68 -27.31 35.96
C LYS A 157 -29.15 -27.77 35.87
N LYS A 158 -29.41 -29.03 35.50
CA LYS A 158 -30.72 -29.69 35.59
C LYS A 158 -30.87 -30.42 36.91
#